data_AF-A0AAN6LY87-F1
#
_entry.id   AF-A0AAN6LY87-F1
#
_cell.length_a   1.000
_cell.length_b   1.000
_cell.length_c   1.000
_cell.angle_alpha   90.00
_cell.angle_beta   90.00
_cell.angle_gamma   90.00
#
_symmetry.space_group_name_H-M   'P 1'
#
loop_
_entity.id
_entity.type
_entity.pdbx_description
1 polymer ?
#
loop_
_entity_poly.entity_id
_entity_poly.type
_entity_poly.pdbx_seq_one_letter_code
_entity_poly.pdbx_strand_id
1 'polypeptide(L)'
;MPDTLKINITDTRPVSSPPSPDHVLFTHLKFQILSLALALYGSSSSSPTPAFDIVTYTTPLPASLHILLNGRRVIPSTLYGVALIAYTSPGDFTSWERVARAENSGGHVDAMGGLLGDMQAGMGGVMGEF
;
A
#
# COMPACT_ATOMS: atom_id res chain seq x y z
N MET A 1 -44.11 33.42 34.48
CA MET A 1 -43.62 32.06 34.20
C MET A 1 -42.80 32.14 32.92
N PRO A 2 -41.50 31.86 32.92
CA PRO A 2 -40.72 31.84 31.68
C PRO A 2 -40.72 30.44 31.06
N ASP A 3 -41.06 30.37 29.77
CA ASP A 3 -41.06 29.15 28.96
C ASP A 3 -39.63 28.67 28.67
N THR A 4 -39.32 27.46 29.11
CA THR A 4 -38.02 26.81 28.87
C THR A 4 -37.99 26.23 27.46
N LEU A 5 -37.25 26.86 26.55
CA LEU A 5 -36.90 26.32 25.24
C LEU A 5 -36.04 25.06 25.41
N LYS A 6 -36.60 23.87 25.10
CA LYS A 6 -35.85 22.61 25.00
C LYS A 6 -35.10 22.57 23.67
N ILE A 7 -33.79 22.77 23.71
CA ILE A 7 -32.91 22.61 22.54
C ILE A 7 -32.78 21.11 22.28
N ASN A 8 -33.50 20.61 21.28
CA ASN A 8 -33.36 19.23 20.81
C ASN A 8 -32.11 19.16 19.94
N ILE A 9 -30.96 18.85 20.55
CA ILE A 9 -29.71 18.59 19.82
C ILE A 9 -29.86 17.19 19.21
N THR A 10 -30.41 17.12 18.00
CA THR A 10 -30.23 15.95 17.15
C THR A 10 -28.77 15.94 16.72
N ASP A 11 -27.92 15.28 17.51
CA ASP A 11 -26.54 14.95 17.19
C ASP A 11 -26.55 13.95 16.03
N THR A 12 -26.76 14.45 14.81
CA THR A 12 -26.38 13.74 13.58
C THR A 12 -24.87 13.80 13.46
N ARG A 13 -24.16 13.05 14.31
CA ARG A 13 -22.83 12.60 13.94
C ARG A 13 -22.98 11.77 12.67
N PRO A 14 -22.16 11.97 11.64
CA PRO A 14 -22.05 10.98 10.59
C PRO A 14 -21.60 9.68 11.27
N VAL A 15 -22.48 8.68 11.29
CA VAL A 15 -22.11 7.30 11.59
C VAL A 15 -20.96 7.00 10.63
N SER A 16 -19.76 6.85 11.19
CA SER A 16 -18.56 6.44 10.47
C SER A 16 -18.92 5.18 9.70
N SER A 17 -19.02 5.29 8.37
CA SER A 17 -19.25 4.13 7.52
C SER A 17 -18.18 3.08 7.83
N PRO A 18 -18.53 1.79 7.90
CA PRO A 18 -17.52 0.76 8.10
C PRO A 18 -16.44 0.89 7.02
N PRO A 19 -15.15 0.68 7.35
CA PRO A 19 -14.07 0.76 6.39
C PRO A 19 -14.38 -0.18 5.21
N SER A 20 -14.09 0.25 3.99
CA SER A 20 -14.30 -0.57 2.82
C SER A 20 -13.51 -1.89 2.93
N PRO A 21 -13.99 -3.01 2.38
CA PRO A 21 -13.28 -4.29 2.40
C PRO A 21 -11.84 -4.16 1.87
N ASP A 22 -11.64 -3.35 0.84
CA ASP A 22 -10.33 -3.08 0.25
C ASP A 22 -9.37 -2.40 1.23
N HIS A 23 -9.88 -1.49 2.06
CA HIS A 23 -9.07 -0.82 3.08
C HIS A 23 -8.61 -1.82 4.16
N VAL A 24 -9.48 -2.74 4.56
CA VAL A 24 -9.14 -3.80 5.52
C VAL A 24 -8.08 -4.74 4.94
N LEU A 25 -8.27 -5.17 3.69
CA LEU A 25 -7.33 -6.05 3.00
C LEU A 25 -5.97 -5.37 2.77
N PHE A 26 -5.97 -4.11 2.33
CA PHE A 26 -4.76 -3.29 2.20
C PHE A 26 -4.00 -3.20 3.52
N THR A 27 -4.70 -2.92 4.62
CA THR A 27 -4.10 -2.83 5.96
C THR A 27 -3.46 -4.15 6.38
N HIS A 28 -4.16 -5.27 6.14
CA HIS A 28 -3.65 -6.60 6.43
C HIS A 28 -2.39 -6.95 5.63
N LEU A 29 -2.40 -6.70 4.31
CA LEU A 29 -1.24 -6.93 3.43
C LEU A 29 -0.04 -6.06 3.86
N LYS A 30 -0.28 -4.80 4.22
CA LYS A 30 0.74 -3.89 4.74
C LYS A 30 1.42 -4.47 6.00
N PHE A 31 0.63 -4.99 6.95
CA PHE A 31 1.19 -5.62 8.15
C PHE A 31 2.04 -6.85 7.83
N GLN A 32 1.60 -7.70 6.89
CA GLN A 32 2.36 -8.88 6.48
C GLN A 32 3.68 -8.51 5.82
N ILE A 33 3.67 -7.55 4.88
CA ILE A 33 4.88 -7.07 4.20
C ILE A 33 5.87 -6.48 5.20
N LEU A 34 5.41 -5.63 6.14
CA LEU A 34 6.27 -5.04 7.16
C LEU A 34 6.87 -6.08 8.10
N SER A 35 6.07 -7.09 8.51
CA SER A 35 6.55 -8.18 9.36
C SER A 35 7.63 -9.01 8.65
N LEU A 36 7.43 -9.24 7.36
CA LEU A 36 8.36 -9.99 6.52
C LEU A 36 9.65 -9.20 6.27
N ALA A 37 9.53 -7.90 5.99
CA ALA A 37 10.66 -6.99 5.83
C ALA A 37 11.52 -6.94 7.09
N LEU A 38 10.89 -6.85 8.26
CA LEU A 38 11.58 -6.88 9.55
C LEU A 38 12.35 -8.20 9.75
N ALA A 39 11.75 -9.34 9.38
CA ALA A 39 12.41 -10.64 9.49
C ALA A 39 13.59 -10.78 8.51
N LEU A 40 13.47 -10.22 7.30
CA LEU A 40 14.47 -10.33 6.24
C LEU A 40 15.67 -9.40 6.43
N TYR A 41 15.40 -8.14 6.74
CA TYR A 41 16.41 -7.08 6.75
C TYR A 41 16.82 -6.65 8.16
N GLY A 42 16.12 -7.14 9.19
CA GLY A 42 16.31 -6.71 10.57
C GLY A 42 15.88 -5.26 10.79
N SER A 43 16.06 -4.75 12.00
CA SER A 43 15.92 -3.32 12.29
C SER A 43 17.28 -2.76 12.69
N SER A 44 17.86 -1.89 11.84
CA SER A 44 19.05 -1.09 12.19
C SER A 44 18.78 -0.02 13.23
N SER A 45 17.51 0.18 13.61
CA SER A 45 17.05 1.15 14.60
C SER A 45 16.64 0.46 15.89
N SER A 46 17.00 1.06 17.03
CA SER A 46 16.49 0.69 18.36
C SER A 46 14.98 0.97 18.52
N SER A 47 14.38 1.73 17.60
CA SER A 47 12.94 1.91 17.46
C SER A 47 12.47 1.41 16.07
N PRO A 48 11.52 0.47 15.99
CA PRO A 48 11.12 -0.15 14.72
C PRO A 48 10.42 0.80 13.74
N THR A 49 10.10 2.03 14.15
CA THR A 49 9.30 2.98 13.38
C THR A 49 10.10 4.18 12.89
N PRO A 50 10.20 4.37 11.56
CA PRO A 50 10.09 3.36 10.52
C PRO A 50 11.48 2.97 10.04
N ALA A 51 11.94 1.77 10.43
CA ALA A 51 12.99 1.11 9.65
C ALA A 51 12.48 0.78 8.23
N PHE A 52 11.15 0.63 8.08
CA PHE A 52 10.48 0.35 6.82
C PHE A 52 9.23 1.20 6.61
N ASP A 53 8.94 1.56 5.35
CA ASP A 53 7.69 2.18 4.95
C ASP A 53 7.13 1.55 3.66
N ILE A 54 5.83 1.63 3.45
CA ILE A 54 5.16 1.17 2.24
C ILE A 54 4.48 2.36 1.56
N VAL A 55 4.91 2.64 0.33
CA VAL A 55 4.42 3.75 -0.49
C VAL A 55 3.67 3.20 -1.70
N THR A 56 2.45 3.66 -1.90
CA THR A 56 1.66 3.41 -3.10
C THR A 56 1.87 4.52 -4.13
N TYR A 57 1.97 4.17 -5.39
CA TYR A 57 2.03 5.15 -6.49
C TYR A 57 1.17 4.68 -7.67
N THR A 58 0.64 5.64 -8.42
CA THR A 58 -0.03 5.37 -9.69
C THR A 58 0.72 6.06 -10.81
N THR A 59 0.83 5.40 -11.95
CA THR A 59 1.44 5.99 -13.13
C THR A 59 0.48 5.81 -14.30
N PRO A 60 -0.02 6.91 -14.90
CA PRO A 60 -0.78 6.80 -16.13
C PRO A 60 0.17 6.31 -17.22
N LEU A 61 -0.18 5.23 -17.94
CA LEU A 61 0.60 4.87 -19.12
C LEU A 61 0.53 6.02 -20.14
N PRO A 62 1.64 6.33 -20.82
CA PRO A 62 1.65 7.38 -21.83
C PRO A 62 0.59 7.08 -22.89
N ALA A 63 -0.27 8.07 -23.15
CA ALA A 63 -1.32 8.01 -24.17
C ALA A 63 -0.78 7.68 -25.57
N SER A 64 0.53 7.78 -25.81
CA SER A 64 1.20 7.33 -27.03
C SER A 64 0.98 5.83 -27.34
N LEU A 65 0.59 5.02 -26.35
CA LEU A 65 0.16 3.62 -26.50
C LEU A 65 -1.36 3.50 -26.71
N HIS A 66 -1.97 4.39 -27.49
CA HIS A 66 -3.33 4.18 -28.00
C HIS A 66 -3.31 3.03 -29.00
N ILE A 67 -3.57 1.81 -28.53
CA ILE A 67 -3.80 0.66 -29.40
C ILE A 67 -5.21 0.82 -29.97
N LEU A 68 -5.32 0.96 -31.29
CA LEU A 68 -6.58 0.83 -32.00
C LEU A 68 -6.93 -0.66 -32.07
N LEU A 69 -7.70 -1.15 -31.10
CA LEU A 69 -8.36 -2.45 -31.21
C LEU A 69 -9.68 -2.25 -31.96
N ASN A 70 -9.79 -2.85 -33.15
CA ASN A 70 -11.00 -2.84 -33.98
C ASN A 70 -11.58 -1.43 -34.22
N GLY A 71 -10.72 -0.42 -34.43
CA GLY A 71 -11.14 0.95 -34.70
C GLY A 71 -11.63 1.76 -33.49
N ARG A 72 -11.54 1.20 -32.27
CA ARG A 72 -11.91 1.90 -31.03
C ARG A 72 -10.65 2.34 -30.27
N ARG A 73 -10.62 3.61 -29.87
CA ARG A 73 -9.54 4.16 -29.03
C ARG A 73 -9.62 3.55 -27.64
N VAL A 74 -8.67 2.70 -27.29
CA VAL A 74 -8.52 2.19 -25.91
C VAL A 74 -7.78 3.25 -25.10
N ILE A 75 -8.33 3.62 -23.94
CA ILE A 75 -7.76 4.58 -22.99
C ILE A 75 -6.53 3.91 -22.34
N PRO A 76 -5.42 4.63 -22.08
CA PRO A 76 -4.26 4.04 -21.42
C PRO A 76 -4.66 3.39 -20.10
N SER A 77 -4.16 2.19 -19.87
CA SER A 77 -4.29 1.51 -18.59
C SER A 77 -3.53 2.28 -17.51
N THR A 78 -3.98 2.19 -16.26
CA THR A 78 -3.28 2.80 -15.12
C THR A 78 -2.43 1.71 -14.47
N LEU A 79 -1.14 1.99 -14.29
CA LEU A 79 -0.29 1.14 -13.44
C LEU A 79 -0.49 1.54 -11.99
N TYR A 80 -0.80 0.55 -11.17
CA TYR A 80 -0.83 0.68 -9.71
C TYR A 80 0.40 0.02 -9.14
N GLY A 81 1.18 0.79 -8.40
CA GLY A 81 2.47 0.37 -7.85
C GLY A 81 2.50 0.45 -6.34
N VAL A 82 3.29 -0.44 -5.75
CA VAL A 82 3.60 -0.46 -4.33
C VAL A 82 5.11 -0.63 -4.18
N ALA A 83 5.71 0.15 -3.29
CA ALA A 83 7.12 0.06 -2.95
C ALA A 83 7.30 -0.08 -1.43
N LEU A 84 8.11 -1.06 -1.02
CA LEU A 84 8.71 -1.12 0.30
C LEU A 84 9.98 -0.28 0.29
N ILE A 85 10.10 0.65 1.24
CA ILE A 85 11.28 1.49 1.48
C ILE A 85 11.92 1.00 2.76
N ALA A 86 13.21 0.67 2.73
CA ALA A 86 14.02 0.30 3.89
C ALA A 86 15.03 1.42 4.17
N TYR A 87 14.98 2.02 5.35
CA TYR A 87 15.90 3.10 5.72
C TYR A 87 17.18 2.50 6.31
N THR A 88 18.30 2.67 5.60
CA THR A 88 19.60 2.14 6.01
C THR A 88 20.35 3.11 6.92
N SER A 89 19.95 4.38 6.96
CA SER A 89 20.38 5.36 7.97
C SER A 89 19.18 5.83 8.81
N PRO A 90 18.93 5.23 9.99
CA PRO A 90 17.76 5.52 10.81
C PRO A 90 17.78 6.90 11.49
N GLY A 91 18.87 7.66 11.39
CA GLY A 91 18.99 9.01 11.95
C GLY A 91 18.60 10.12 10.98
N ASP A 92 18.97 9.99 9.70
CA ASP A 92 18.86 11.08 8.73
C ASP A 92 17.90 10.77 7.58
N PHE A 93 17.43 9.52 7.44
CA PHE A 93 16.55 9.06 6.35
C PHE A 93 17.07 9.38 4.93
N THR A 94 18.35 9.73 4.80
CA THR A 94 19.00 10.12 3.53
C THR A 94 19.43 8.91 2.71
N SER A 95 19.57 7.75 3.36
CA SER A 95 19.95 6.49 2.72
C SER A 95 18.82 5.50 2.88
N TRP A 96 18.35 4.98 1.75
CA TRP A 96 17.26 4.02 1.69
C TRP A 96 17.44 3.07 0.51
N GLU A 97 16.91 1.87 0.68
CA GLU A 97 16.78 0.86 -0.37
C GLU A 97 15.29 0.64 -0.66
N ARG A 98 14.97 0.15 -1.87
CA ARG A 98 13.59 -0.14 -2.23
C ARG A 98 13.42 -1.46 -2.95
N VAL A 99 12.28 -2.10 -2.69
CA VAL A 99 11.71 -3.18 -3.50
C VAL A 99 10.32 -2.75 -3.93
N ALA A 100 10.03 -2.79 -5.22
CA ALA A 100 8.78 -2.28 -5.76
C ALA A 100 8.17 -3.23 -6.79
N ARG A 101 6.84 -3.28 -6.81
CA ARG A 101 6.05 -3.99 -7.82
C ARG A 101 4.97 -3.07 -8.37
N ALA A 102 4.67 -3.22 -9.65
CA ALA A 102 3.56 -2.53 -10.30
C ALA A 102 2.73 -3.52 -11.12
N GLU A 103 1.41 -3.36 -11.06
CA GLU A 103 0.44 -4.21 -11.74
C GLU A 103 -0.47 -3.35 -12.63
N ASN A 104 -0.81 -3.86 -13.81
CA ASN A 104 -1.55 -3.14 -14.85
C ASN A 104 -3.09 -3.27 -14.72
N SER A 105 -3.55 -4.12 -13.81
CA SER A 105 -4.96 -4.41 -13.59
C SER A 105 -5.12 -4.92 -12.16
N GLY A 106 -5.85 -4.20 -11.31
CA GLY A 106 -6.09 -4.67 -9.94
C GLY A 106 -6.03 -3.64 -8.80
N GLY A 107 -5.57 -2.42 -9.07
CA GLY A 107 -5.41 -1.43 -8.01
C GLY A 107 -4.23 -1.74 -7.07
N HIS A 108 -4.11 -0.98 -5.98
CA HIS A 108 -2.98 -1.12 -5.06
C HIS A 108 -2.99 -2.40 -4.22
N VAL A 109 -4.17 -3.03 -4.04
CA VAL A 109 -4.30 -4.29 -3.30
C VAL A 109 -3.62 -5.42 -4.06
N ASP A 110 -3.87 -5.53 -5.36
CA ASP A 110 -3.26 -6.57 -6.20
C ASP A 110 -1.74 -6.37 -6.31
N ALA A 111 -1.30 -5.12 -6.46
CA ALA A 111 0.13 -4.78 -6.42
C ALA A 111 0.78 -5.12 -5.06
N MET A 112 0.06 -4.95 -3.94
CA MET A 112 0.54 -5.38 -2.63
C MET A 112 0.60 -6.90 -2.49
N GLY A 113 -0.41 -7.62 -2.97
CA GLY A 113 -0.42 -9.08 -2.98
C GLY A 113 0.75 -9.65 -3.78
N GLY A 114 1.02 -9.08 -4.96
CA GLY A 114 2.18 -9.44 -5.76
C GLY A 114 3.51 -9.14 -5.04
N LEU A 115 3.63 -7.98 -4.39
CA LEU A 115 4.85 -7.62 -3.65
C LEU A 115 5.11 -8.58 -2.49
N LEU A 116 4.05 -8.95 -1.75
CA LEU A 116 4.13 -9.96 -0.71
C LEU A 116 4.57 -11.32 -1.27
N GLY A 117 4.00 -11.72 -2.42
CA GLY A 117 4.39 -12.95 -3.12
C GLY A 117 5.86 -12.97 -3.51
N ASP A 118 6.39 -11.87 -4.04
CA ASP A 118 7.82 -11.74 -4.38
C ASP A 118 8.72 -11.89 -3.15
N MET A 119 8.36 -11.24 -2.06
CA MET A 119 9.14 -11.33 -0.81
C MET A 119 9.09 -12.75 -0.22
N GLN A 120 7.93 -13.42 -0.28
CA GLN A 120 7.78 -14.80 0.15
C GLN A 120 8.56 -15.77 -0.72
N ALA A 121 8.58 -15.57 -2.04
CA ALA A 121 9.38 -16.36 -2.96
C ALA A 121 10.89 -16.18 -2.70
N GLY A 122 11.32 -14.93 -2.45
CA GLY A 122 12.68 -14.63 -2.02
C GLY A 122 13.09 -15.36 -0.73
N MET A 123 12.16 -15.50 0.23
CA MET A 123 12.39 -16.30 1.44
C MET A 123 12.39 -17.81 1.19
N GLY A 124 11.48 -18.31 0.35
CA GLY A 124 11.39 -19.73 0.01
C GLY A 124 12.62 -20.24 -0.74
N GLY A 125 13.29 -19.38 -1.51
CA GLY A 125 14.58 -19.70 -2.14
C GLY A 125 15.73 -19.89 -1.14
N VAL A 126 15.67 -19.24 0.03
CA VAL A 126 16.70 -19.34 1.09
C VAL A 126 16.54 -20.60 1.96
N MET A 127 15.35 -21.22 1.97
CA MET A 127 15.09 -22.48 2.68
C MET A 127 15.25 -23.74 1.81
N GLY A 128 15.60 -23.59 0.52
CA GLY A 128 15.71 -24.71 -0.42
C GLY A 128 17.13 -25.27 -0.64
N GLU A 129 18.17 -24.67 -0.05
CA GLU A 129 19.56 -25.14 -0.14
C GLU A 129 20.09 -25.57 1.24
N PHE A 130 19.70 -26.75 1.70
CA PHE A 130 20.46 -27.55 2.68
C PHE A 130 20.28 -29.04 2.40
#